data_AF-A0A438EK42-F1
#
_entry.id   AF-A0A438EK42-F1
#
_cell.length_a   1.000
_cell.length_b   1.000
_cell.length_c   1.000
_cell.angle_alpha   90.00
_cell.angle_beta   90.00
_cell.angle_gamma   90.00
#
_symmetry.space_group_name_H-M   'P 1'
#
loop_
_entity.id
_entity.type
_entity.pdbx_description
1 polymer ?
#
loop_
_entity_poly.entity_id
_entity_poly.type
_entity_poly.pdbx_seq_one_letter_code
_entity_poly.pdbx_strand_id
1 'polypeptide(L)' 'MPESVCLWVHPCNVRRRIRPKEKLIAKQRLLQSLKGPVHLRGPSDKITSVAIPLAMTVTSVVLIVRGIYDMSQNIGKKEA' A
#
# COMPACT_ATOMS: atom_id res chain seq x y z
N MET A 1 6.21 37.30 19.45
CA MET A 1 7.49 36.56 19.33
C MET A 1 7.61 35.62 20.51
N PRO A 2 7.82 34.32 20.26
CA PRO A 2 9.18 33.81 20.48
C PRO A 2 9.80 33.24 19.20
N GLU A 3 10.97 33.77 18.85
CA GLU A 3 11.78 33.46 17.68
C GLU A 3 12.84 32.39 17.99
N SER A 4 12.49 31.10 18.04
CA SER A 4 13.53 30.06 18.21
C SER A 4 13.23 28.67 17.65
N VAL A 5 12.14 28.47 16.90
CA VAL A 5 11.79 27.13 16.37
C VAL A 5 11.86 27.04 14.83
N CYS A 6 12.34 28.08 14.15
CA CYS A 6 12.43 28.06 12.67
C CYS A 6 13.79 27.57 12.11
N LEU A 7 14.75 27.16 12.93
CA LEU A 7 16.13 26.91 12.46
C LEU A 7 16.50 25.43 12.22
N TRP A 8 15.55 24.55 11.86
CA TRP A 8 15.88 23.18 11.44
C TRP A 8 15.07 22.63 10.25
N VAL A 9 14.45 23.49 9.45
CA VAL A 9 13.99 23.07 8.11
C VAL A 9 15.12 23.31 7.13
N HIS A 10 16.08 22.39 7.11
CA HIS A 10 17.04 22.30 6.02
C HIS A 10 16.26 22.25 4.69
N PRO A 11 16.44 23.22 3.77
CA PRO A 11 15.77 23.22 2.49
C PRO A 11 16.50 22.22 1.58
N CYS A 12 16.16 20.93 1.68
CA CYS A 12 16.61 19.97 0.68
C CYS A 12 15.81 20.22 -0.60
N ASN A 13 16.55 20.66 -1.61
CA ASN A 13 16.17 21.09 -2.94
C ASN A 13 15.34 20.01 -3.68
N VAL A 14 14.01 20.04 -3.56
CA VAL A 14 13.12 19.24 -4.41
C VAL A 14 13.14 19.84 -5.81
N ARG A 15 13.92 19.20 -6.67
CA ARG A 15 13.93 19.32 -8.14
C ARG A 15 12.53 19.68 -8.64
N ARG A 16 12.26 20.97 -8.87
CA ARG A 16 10.95 21.51 -9.24
C ARG A 16 10.63 21.06 -10.66
N ARG A 17 10.10 19.85 -10.81
CA ARG A 17 9.38 19.46 -12.01
C ARG A 17 8.17 20.40 -12.10
N ILE A 18 8.13 21.26 -13.12
CA ILE A 18 7.13 22.33 -13.27
C ILE A 18 5.79 21.67 -13.60
N ARG A 19 5.03 21.31 -12.57
CA ARG A 19 3.61 20.99 -12.64
C ARG A 19 2.88 22.15 -11.97
N PRO A 20 1.68 22.55 -12.46
CA PRO A 20 0.92 23.61 -11.82
C PRO A 20 0.70 23.25 -10.34
N LYS A 21 1.24 24.08 -9.45
CA LYS A 21 1.27 23.83 -7.99
C LYS A 21 -0.13 23.70 -7.39
N GLU A 22 -1.11 24.33 -8.02
CA GLU A 22 -2.50 24.30 -7.63
C GLU A 22 -3.07 22.88 -7.54
N LYS A 23 -2.78 22.03 -8.53
CA LYS A 23 -3.25 20.63 -8.54
C LYS A 23 -2.58 19.79 -7.43
N LEU A 24 -1.36 20.14 -7.05
CA LEU A 24 -0.58 19.44 -6.02
C LEU A 24 -1.07 19.83 -4.62
N ILE A 25 -1.29 21.12 -4.40
CA ILE A 25 -1.82 21.66 -3.14
C ILE A 25 -3.26 21.15 -2.89
N ALA A 26 -4.10 21.10 -3.94
CA ALA A 26 -5.45 20.56 -3.82
C ALA A 26 -5.46 19.08 -3.38
N LYS A 27 -4.60 18.25 -3.99
CA LYS A 27 -4.44 16.84 -3.58
C LYS A 27 -3.86 16.71 -2.18
N GLN A 28 -2.90 17.55 -1.82
CA GLN A 28 -2.30 17.55 -0.48
C GLN A 28 -3.35 17.90 0.58
N ARG A 29 -4.15 18.94 0.37
CA ARG A 29 -5.25 19.32 1.29
C ARG A 29 -6.27 18.20 1.44
N LEU A 30 -6.67 17.55 0.34
CA LEU A 30 -7.62 16.43 0.36
C LEU A 30 -7.06 15.19 1.09
N LEU A 31 -5.80 14.85 0.86
CA LEU A 31 -5.16 13.71 1.52
C LEU A 31 -4.76 13.99 2.98
N GLN A 32 -4.55 15.25 3.35
CA GLN A 32 -4.20 15.68 4.72
C GLN A 32 -5.43 15.91 5.60
N SER A 33 -6.60 16.23 5.03
CA SER A 33 -7.85 16.38 5.78
C SER A 33 -8.45 15.04 6.19
N LEU A 34 -8.17 13.96 5.45
CA LEU A 34 -8.63 12.62 5.75
C LEU A 34 -7.82 12.00 6.91
N LYS A 35 -8.52 11.67 8.00
CA LYS A 35 -7.94 10.90 9.12
C LYS A 35 -8.01 9.40 8.81
N GLY A 36 -6.85 8.74 8.76
CA GLY A 36 -6.76 7.29 8.56
C GLY A 36 -5.41 6.83 7.99
N PRO A 37 -5.22 5.50 7.88
CA PRO A 37 -4.01 4.89 7.31
C PRO A 37 -3.84 5.30 5.85
N VAL A 38 -2.60 5.56 5.44
CA VAL A 38 -2.28 6.14 4.12
C VAL A 38 -2.81 5.28 2.96
N HIS A 39 -2.78 3.96 3.10
CA HIS A 39 -3.20 3.00 2.08
C HIS A 39 -4.73 2.81 1.95
N LEU A 40 -5.53 3.50 2.77
CA LEU A 40 -7.01 3.52 2.65
C LEU A 40 -7.56 4.91 2.28
N ARG A 41 -6.69 5.91 2.02
CA ARG A 41 -7.13 7.30 1.83
C ARG A 41 -7.83 7.54 0.49
N GLY A 42 -7.48 6.81 -0.56
CA GLY A 42 -8.17 6.90 -1.85
C GLY A 42 -9.25 5.81 -2.00
N PRO A 43 -10.37 6.12 -2.69
CA PRO A 43 -11.40 5.12 -2.97
C PRO A 43 -10.86 3.96 -3.83
N SER A 44 -9.96 4.26 -4.77
CA SER A 44 -9.28 3.27 -5.60
C SER A 44 -8.26 2.44 -4.80
N ASP A 45 -7.61 3.05 -3.81
CA ASP A 45 -6.60 2.40 -2.97
C ASP A 45 -7.22 1.32 -2.07
N LYS A 46 -8.52 1.42 -1.74
CA LYS A 46 -9.23 0.37 -0.99
C LYS A 46 -9.32 -0.94 -1.77
N ILE A 47 -9.56 -0.86 -3.08
CA ILE A 47 -9.67 -2.05 -3.95
C ILE A 47 -8.29 -2.69 -4.11
N THR A 48 -7.26 -1.90 -4.39
CA THR A 48 -5.92 -2.41 -4.65
C THR A 48 -5.17 -2.80 -3.38
N SER A 49 -5.46 -2.19 -2.24
CA SER A 49 -4.80 -2.52 -0.96
C SER A 49 -5.52 -3.62 -0.18
N VAL A 50 -6.81 -3.86 -0.42
CA VAL A 50 -7.59 -4.84 0.36
C VAL A 50 -8.04 -6.00 -0.52
N ALA A 51 -8.72 -5.73 -1.64
CA ALA A 51 -9.33 -6.81 -2.41
C ALA A 51 -8.31 -7.67 -3.16
N ILE A 52 -7.39 -7.05 -3.92
CA ILE A 52 -6.39 -7.79 -4.71
C ILE A 52 -5.44 -8.60 -3.82
N PRO A 53 -4.83 -8.02 -2.76
CA PRO A 53 -3.89 -8.75 -1.94
C PRO A 53 -4.60 -9.87 -1.16
N LEU A 54 -5.82 -9.63 -0.68
CA LEU A 54 -6.57 -10.63 0.07
C LEU A 54 -7.01 -11.81 -0.82
N ALA A 55 -7.49 -11.54 -2.03
CA ALA A 55 -7.78 -12.59 -3.00
C ALA A 55 -6.53 -13.43 -3.32
N MET A 56 -5.41 -12.77 -3.59
CA MET A 56 -4.13 -13.45 -3.83
C MET A 56 -3.71 -14.30 -2.63
N THR A 57 -3.67 -13.74 -1.41
CA THR A 57 -3.28 -14.47 -0.20
C THR A 57 -4.15 -15.70 0.04
N VAL A 58 -5.48 -15.55 -0.10
CA VAL A 58 -6.39 -16.69 0.06
C VAL A 58 -6.09 -17.78 -0.95
N THR A 59 -5.91 -17.42 -2.23
CA THR A 59 -5.60 -18.41 -3.28
C THR A 59 -4.27 -19.12 -3.01
N SER A 60 -3.22 -18.38 -2.63
CA SER A 60 -1.92 -18.95 -2.30
C SER A 60 -2.00 -19.92 -1.12
N VAL A 61 -2.68 -19.52 -0.05
CA VAL A 61 -2.83 -20.36 1.16
C VAL A 61 -3.58 -21.66 0.83
N VAL A 62 -4.66 -21.58 0.06
CA VAL A 62 -5.43 -22.78 -0.34
C VAL A 62 -4.57 -23.76 -1.12
N LEU A 63 -3.76 -23.28 -2.07
CA LEU A 63 -2.87 -24.13 -2.85
C LEU A 63 -1.79 -24.79 -2.00
N ILE A 64 -1.20 -24.03 -1.06
CA ILE A 64 -0.20 -24.55 -0.13
C ILE A 64 -0.80 -25.65 0.76
N VAL A 65 -1.96 -25.39 1.36
CA VAL A 65 -2.62 -26.36 2.26
C VAL A 65 -2.98 -27.64 1.51
N ARG A 66 -3.50 -27.54 0.28
CA ARG A 66 -3.76 -28.72 -0.55
C ARG A 66 -2.50 -29.48 -0.89
N GLY A 67 -1.43 -28.79 -1.30
CA GLY A 67 -0.15 -29.44 -1.57
C GLY A 67 0.40 -30.19 -0.36
N ILE A 68 0.33 -29.60 0.82
CA ILE A 68 0.76 -30.25 2.07
C ILE A 68 -0.13 -31.46 2.39
N TYR A 69 -1.46 -31.33 2.22
CA TYR A 69 -2.40 -32.42 2.49
C TYR A 69 -2.18 -33.62 1.57
N ASP A 70 -2.01 -33.37 0.27
CA ASP A 70 -1.77 -34.42 -0.72
C ASP A 70 -0.45 -35.16 -0.45
N MET A 71 0.62 -34.42 -0.09
CA MET A 71 1.89 -35.02 0.33
C MET A 71 1.79 -35.77 1.65
N SER A 72 1.01 -35.26 2.62
CA SER A 72 0.81 -35.90 3.93
C SER A 72 0.02 -37.21 3.84
N GLN A 73 -0.90 -37.33 2.89
CA GLN A 73 -1.74 -38.52 2.71
C GLN A 73 -1.16 -39.52 1.70
N ASN A 74 0.02 -39.23 1.10
CA ASN A 74 0.58 -40.00 -0.02
C ASN A 74 -0.41 -40.19 -1.20
N ILE A 75 -1.40 -39.30 -1.33
CA ILE A 75 -2.39 -39.31 -2.40
C ILE A 75 -1.76 -38.55 -3.58
N GLY A 76 -1.27 -39.27 -4.59
CA GLY A 76 -0.66 -38.64 -5.76
C GLY A 76 0.57 -39.35 -6.34
N LYS A 77 0.94 -40.54 -5.86
CA LYS A 77 1.87 -41.39 -6.60
C LYS A 77 1.27 -41.71 -7.98
N LYS A 78 1.80 -41.08 -9.02
CA LYS A 78 1.58 -41.50 -10.40
C LYS A 78 2.06 -42.95 -10.49
N GLU A 79 1.20 -43.84 -10.96
CA GLU A 79 1.53 -45.23 -11.26
C GLU A 79 2.75 -45.22 -12.20
N ALA A 80 3.82 -45.90 -11.80
CA ALA A 80 5.05 -46.03 -12.55
C ALA A 80 4.97 -47.24 -13.50
#